data_AF-A0A1J3CHF6-F1
#
_entry.id   AF-A0A1J3CHF6-F1
#
_cell.length_a   1.000
_cell.length_b   1.000
_cell.length_c   1.000
_cell.angle_alpha   90.00
_cell.angle_beta   90.00
_cell.angle_gamma   90.00
#
_symmetry.space_group_name_H-M   'P 1'
#
loop_
_entity.id
_entity.type
_entity.pdbx_description
1 polymer ?
#
loop_
_entity_poly.entity_id
_entity_poly.type
_entity_poly.pdbx_seq_one_letter_code
_entity_poly.pdbx_strand_id
1 'polypeptide(L)'
;SDVYSFGVLVLEIISGRKNISFYEKDGAHDLVTHAWRLWSNGTALDLVDPVIVDNCQKSEVVRCIHIGLLCVQEDHVERPTMQTIFMMLTSNSVTLPVAQQPGFFHERKPLDSDQSTTTRSFATSVDDSSISDLYPR
;
A
#
# COMPACT_ATOMS: atom_id res chain seq x y z
N SER A 1 -1.53 9.26 9.96
CA SER A 1 -1.48 10.67 9.54
C SER A 1 -2.43 10.84 8.37
N ASP A 2 -3.18 11.95 8.32
CA ASP A 2 -4.21 12.18 7.30
C ASP A 2 -3.64 12.17 5.87
N VAL A 3 -2.41 12.63 5.68
CA VAL A 3 -1.71 12.59 4.37
C VAL A 3 -1.47 11.16 3.91
N TYR A 4 -1.02 10.28 4.82
CA TYR A 4 -0.79 8.88 4.50
C TYR A 4 -2.11 8.19 4.08
N SER A 5 -3.17 8.40 4.88
CA SER A 5 -4.49 7.84 4.58
C SER A 5 -5.06 8.37 3.26
N PHE A 6 -4.83 9.64 2.93
CA PHE A 6 -5.18 10.21 1.64
C PHE A 6 -4.43 9.52 0.49
N GLY A 7 -3.12 9.31 0.64
CA GLY A 7 -2.32 8.60 -0.36
C GLY A 7 -2.83 7.19 -0.63
N VAL A 8 -3.11 6.42 0.43
CA VAL A 8 -3.73 5.08 0.32
C VAL A 8 -5.06 5.18 -0.42
N LEU A 9 -5.94 6.11 -0.04
CA LEU A 9 -7.25 6.29 -0.68
C LEU A 9 -7.13 6.58 -2.19
N VAL A 10 -6.20 7.45 -2.59
CA VAL A 10 -5.95 7.73 -4.02
C VAL A 10 -5.56 6.45 -4.77
N LEU A 11 -4.67 5.63 -4.19
CA LEU A 11 -4.26 4.36 -4.80
C LEU A 11 -5.41 3.34 -4.84
N GLU A 12 -6.27 3.31 -3.83
CA GLU A 12 -7.47 2.45 -3.80
C GLU A 12 -8.46 2.85 -4.90
N ILE A 13 -8.69 4.15 -5.11
CA ILE A 13 -9.57 4.66 -6.17
C ILE A 13 -9.04 4.28 -7.55
N ILE A 14 -7.74 4.47 -7.80
CA ILE A 14 -7.14 4.17 -9.10
C ILE A 14 -7.17 2.67 -9.39
N SER A 15 -6.93 1.84 -8.38
CA SER A 15 -6.84 0.39 -8.54
C SER A 15 -8.19 -0.34 -8.48
N GLY A 16 -9.24 0.32 -8.00
CA GLY A 16 -10.53 -0.32 -7.73
C GLY A 16 -10.45 -1.39 -6.62
N ARG A 17 -9.34 -1.45 -5.88
CA ARG A 17 -9.04 -2.49 -4.89
C ARG A 17 -8.80 -1.87 -3.52
N LYS A 18 -9.39 -2.47 -2.48
CA LYS A 18 -9.10 -2.11 -1.09
C LYS A 18 -7.68 -2.52 -0.71
N ASN A 19 -7.01 -1.74 0.14
CA ASN A 19 -5.65 -2.03 0.57
C ASN A 19 -5.50 -3.43 1.20
N ILE A 20 -6.51 -3.86 1.96
CA ILE A 20 -6.57 -5.17 2.63
C ILE A 20 -6.80 -6.37 1.69
N SER A 21 -7.11 -6.19 0.40
CA SER A 21 -7.35 -7.31 -0.51
C SER A 21 -6.07 -7.89 -1.13
N PHE A 22 -4.92 -7.25 -0.90
CA PHE A 22 -3.65 -7.63 -1.52
C PHE A 22 -2.91 -8.78 -0.82
N TYR A 23 -3.32 -9.16 0.40
CA TYR A 23 -2.64 -10.20 1.19
C TYR A 23 -2.58 -11.59 0.51
N GLU A 24 -3.46 -11.89 -0.46
CA GLU A 24 -3.55 -13.23 -1.07
C GLU A 24 -3.21 -13.31 -2.57
N LYS A 25 -3.28 -12.23 -3.36
CA LYS A 25 -3.25 -12.34 -4.83
C LYS A 25 -1.89 -12.16 -5.50
N ASP A 26 -1.07 -11.21 -5.05
CA ASP A 26 0.08 -10.73 -5.85
C ASP A 26 1.45 -10.86 -5.15
N GLY A 27 1.52 -11.58 -4.02
CA GLY A 27 2.77 -11.72 -3.24
C GLY A 27 3.31 -10.41 -2.65
N ALA A 28 2.56 -9.31 -2.76
CA ALA A 28 2.73 -8.08 -2.01
C ALA A 28 1.96 -8.16 -0.69
N HIS A 29 2.46 -7.51 0.36
CA HIS A 29 1.79 -7.49 1.67
C HIS A 29 0.58 -6.54 1.67
N ASP A 30 0.60 -5.49 0.86
CA ASP A 30 -0.45 -4.47 0.77
C ASP A 30 -0.45 -3.76 -0.60
N LEU A 31 -1.50 -2.97 -0.87
CA LEU A 31 -1.67 -2.20 -2.12
C LEU A 31 -0.52 -1.22 -2.35
N VAL A 32 -0.02 -0.60 -1.28
CA VAL A 32 1.03 0.42 -1.34
C VAL A 32 2.33 -0.20 -1.86
N THR A 33 2.70 -1.36 -1.35
CA THR A 33 3.85 -2.16 -1.79
C THR A 33 3.71 -2.56 -3.26
N HIS A 34 2.52 -3.00 -3.68
CA HIS A 34 2.25 -3.35 -5.07
C HIS A 34 2.36 -2.15 -6.01
N ALA A 35 1.75 -1.02 -5.66
CA ALA A 35 1.81 0.22 -6.41
C ALA A 35 3.26 0.74 -6.55
N TRP A 36 4.04 0.67 -5.48
CA TRP A 36 5.46 1.04 -5.51
C TRP A 36 6.26 0.14 -6.47
N ARG A 37 6.08 -1.18 -6.44
CA ARG A 37 6.78 -2.09 -7.36
C ARG A 37 6.47 -1.77 -8.83
N LEU A 38 5.20 -1.55 -9.16
CA LEU A 38 4.80 -1.17 -10.52
C LEU A 38 5.40 0.18 -10.92
N TRP A 39 5.41 1.15 -10.00
CA TRP A 39 6.04 2.45 -10.22
C TRP A 39 7.55 2.33 -10.49
N SER A 40 8.28 1.62 -9.63
CA SER A 40 9.73 1.41 -9.78
C SER A 40 10.08 0.64 -11.06
N ASN A 41 9.19 -0.24 -11.53
CA ASN A 41 9.35 -1.00 -12.76
C ASN A 41 8.90 -0.24 -14.03
N GLY A 42 8.42 1.00 -13.91
CA GLY A 42 7.91 1.78 -15.04
C GLY A 42 6.58 1.28 -15.62
N THR A 43 5.85 0.45 -14.87
CA THR A 43 4.60 -0.21 -15.25
C THR A 43 3.41 0.30 -14.42
N ALA A 44 3.47 1.56 -13.98
CA ALA A 44 2.45 2.15 -13.09
C ALA A 44 1.01 2.04 -13.60
N LEU A 45 0.79 2.01 -14.92
CA LEU A 45 -0.54 1.87 -15.51
C LEU A 45 -1.18 0.49 -15.28
N ASP A 46 -0.39 -0.53 -14.95
CA ASP A 46 -0.89 -1.86 -14.60
C ASP A 46 -1.63 -1.86 -13.26
N LEU A 47 -1.52 -0.77 -12.48
CA LEU A 47 -2.27 -0.58 -11.25
C LEU A 47 -3.75 -0.28 -11.51
N VAL A 48 -4.08 0.31 -12.66
CA VAL A 48 -5.38 0.94 -12.95
C VAL A 48 -6.48 -0.10 -13.06
N ASP A 49 -7.64 0.18 -12.47
CA ASP A 49 -8.82 -0.70 -12.57
C ASP A 49 -9.17 -0.95 -14.05
N PRO A 50 -9.24 -2.21 -14.50
CA PRO A 50 -9.62 -2.57 -15.86
C PRO A 50 -10.97 -1.99 -16.31
N VAL A 51 -11.87 -1.63 -15.38
CA VAL A 51 -13.15 -1.01 -15.69
C VAL A 51 -12.99 0.43 -16.19
N ILE A 52 -11.95 1.16 -15.76
CA ILE A 52 -11.75 2.58 -16.08
C ILE A 52 -10.54 2.83 -16.99
N VAL A 53 -9.69 1.82 -17.21
CA VAL A 53 -8.40 1.97 -17.91
C VAL A 53 -8.53 2.57 -19.32
N ASP A 54 -9.62 2.24 -20.03
CA ASP A 54 -9.88 2.74 -21.38
C ASP A 54 -10.55 4.12 -21.41
N ASN A 55 -11.09 4.58 -20.28
CA ASN A 55 -11.87 5.81 -20.15
C ASN A 55 -11.13 6.93 -19.42
N CYS A 56 -9.84 6.75 -19.12
CA CYS A 56 -9.05 7.70 -18.35
C CYS A 56 -7.90 8.34 -19.16
N GLN A 57 -7.53 9.58 -18.82
CA GLN A 57 -6.34 10.19 -19.38
C GLN A 57 -5.09 9.62 -18.67
N LYS A 58 -4.34 8.76 -19.38
CA LYS A 58 -3.20 8.02 -18.83
C LYS A 58 -2.17 8.91 -18.11
N SER A 59 -1.89 10.10 -18.65
CA SER A 59 -0.93 11.05 -18.03
C SER A 59 -1.42 11.57 -16.67
N GLU A 60 -2.72 11.84 -16.53
CA GLU A 60 -3.31 12.26 -15.26
C GLU A 60 -3.32 11.12 -14.25
N VAL A 61 -3.62 9.90 -14.71
CA VAL A 61 -3.58 8.73 -13.83
C VAL A 61 -2.17 8.46 -13.31
N VAL A 62 -1.15 8.46 -14.18
CA VAL A 62 0.26 8.33 -13.75
C VAL A 62 0.65 9.43 -12.77
N ARG A 63 0.18 10.66 -12.99
CA ARG A 63 0.41 11.79 -12.07
C ARG A 63 -0.26 11.56 -10.72
N CYS A 64 -1.50 11.08 -10.69
CA CYS A 64 -2.22 10.76 -9.46
C CYS A 64 -1.56 9.60 -8.70
N ILE A 65 -1.06 8.57 -9.39
CA ILE A 65 -0.26 7.50 -8.78
C ILE A 65 0.99 8.10 -8.13
N HIS A 66 1.71 8.97 -8.84
CA HIS A 66 2.91 9.63 -8.31
C HIS A 66 2.62 10.43 -7.04
N ILE A 67 1.55 11.23 -7.04
CA ILE A 67 1.12 12.01 -5.87
C ILE A 67 0.71 11.08 -4.72
N GLY A 68 -0.01 9.99 -5.02
CA GLY A 68 -0.35 8.97 -4.04
C GLY A 68 0.88 8.36 -3.37
N LEU A 69 1.91 8.05 -4.15
CA LEU A 69 3.19 7.52 -3.66
C LEU A 69 3.95 8.52 -2.78
N LEU A 70 3.98 9.80 -3.15
CA LEU A 70 4.56 10.87 -2.32
C LEU A 70 3.88 10.98 -0.95
N CYS A 71 2.58 10.70 -0.87
CA CYS A 71 1.81 10.76 0.36
C CYS A 71 2.08 9.58 1.32
N VAL A 72 2.53 8.43 0.80
CA VAL A 72 2.74 7.19 1.57
C VAL A 72 4.21 6.88 1.85
N GLN A 73 5.11 7.83 1.59
CA GLN A 73 6.55 7.69 1.88
C GLN A 73 6.80 7.35 3.35
N GLU A 74 7.87 6.59 3.60
CA GLU A 74 8.25 6.15 4.95
C GLU A 74 8.50 7.34 5.87
N ASP A 75 9.38 8.26 5.45
CA ASP A 75 9.65 9.46 6.21
C ASP A 75 8.50 10.46 6.11
N HIS A 76 7.98 10.84 7.28
CA HIS A 76 6.89 11.79 7.41
C HIS A 76 7.26 13.21 6.97
N VAL A 77 8.55 13.59 7.04
CA VAL A 77 9.01 14.93 6.64
C VAL A 77 9.05 15.08 5.12
N GLU A 78 9.20 13.97 4.39
CA GLU A 78 9.23 13.96 2.93
C GLU A 78 7.81 13.97 2.33
N ARG A 79 6.78 13.71 3.13
CA ARG A 79 5.38 13.73 2.67
C ARG A 79 4.94 15.17 2.38
N PRO A 80 4.26 15.43 1.25
CA PRO A 80 3.78 16.77 0.94
C PRO A 80 2.66 17.20 1.91
N THR A 81 2.52 18.50 2.11
CA THR A 81 1.37 19.05 2.84
C THR A 81 0.09 18.91 2.02
N MET A 82 -1.09 18.92 2.67
CA MET A 82 -2.38 18.89 1.95
C MET A 82 -2.54 20.06 0.96
N GLN A 83 -1.98 21.23 1.27
CA GLN A 83 -1.96 22.37 0.34
C GLN A 83 -1.11 22.08 -0.90
N THR A 84 0.08 21.49 -0.70
CA THR A 84 0.97 21.07 -1.79
C THR A 84 0.29 20.02 -2.67
N ILE A 85 -0.36 19.02 -2.06
CA ILE A 85 -1.13 17.99 -2.77
C ILE A 85 -2.22 18.63 -3.65
N PHE A 86 -2.99 19.57 -3.10
CA PHE A 86 -4.01 20.29 -3.86
C PHE A 86 -3.43 21.02 -5.09
N MET A 87 -2.30 21.72 -4.93
CA MET A 87 -1.62 22.37 -6.07
C MET A 87 -1.12 21.36 -7.10
N MET A 88 -0.57 20.23 -6.66
CA MET A 88 -0.10 19.16 -7.55
C MET A 88 -1.25 18.54 -8.36
N LEU A 89 -2.43 18.39 -7.77
CA LEU A 89 -3.62 17.84 -8.45
C LEU A 89 -4.28 18.84 -9.40
N THR A 90 -4.28 20.13 -9.08
CA THR A 90 -5.00 21.16 -9.85
C THR A 90 -4.16 21.82 -10.94
N SER A 91 -2.83 21.69 -10.87
CA SER A 91 -1.92 22.29 -11.83
C SER A 91 -0.95 21.27 -12.42
N ASN A 92 -1.11 21.02 -13.72
CA ASN A 92 -0.26 20.09 -14.47
C ASN A 92 1.16 20.65 -14.75
N SER A 93 1.40 21.93 -14.49
CA SER A 93 2.72 22.55 -14.67
C SER A 93 3.66 22.39 -13.47
N VAL A 94 3.14 21.90 -12.34
CA VAL A 94 3.96 21.67 -11.13
C VAL A 94 4.80 20.41 -11.32
N THR A 95 6.12 20.58 -11.26
CA THR A 95 7.08 19.48 -11.20
C THR A 95 6.93 18.74 -9.88
N LEU A 96 6.72 17.42 -9.95
CA LEU A 96 6.61 16.57 -8.77
C LEU A 96 8.01 16.14 -8.30
N PRO A 97 8.29 16.14 -6.98
CA PRO A 97 9.50 15.53 -6.45
C PRO A 97 9.52 14.04 -6.74
N VAL A 98 10.70 13.42 -6.67
CA VAL A 98 10.85 11.98 -6.89
C VAL A 98 10.29 11.24 -5.68
N ALA A 99 9.30 10.37 -5.89
CA ALA A 99 8.81 9.50 -4.84
C ALA A 99 9.89 8.53 -4.33
N GLN A 100 9.98 8.42 -3.02
CA GLN A 100 10.82 7.46 -2.30
C GLN A 100 9.99 6.26 -1.83
N GLN A 101 10.69 5.26 -1.29
CA GLN A 101 10.08 4.02 -0.82
C GLN A 101 8.98 4.29 0.23
N PRO A 102 7.81 3.64 0.12
CA PRO A 102 6.76 3.76 1.12
C PRO A 102 7.15 3.17 2.46
N GLY A 103 6.51 3.67 3.53
CA GLY A 103 6.60 3.05 4.84
C GLY A 103 6.04 1.64 4.82
N PHE A 104 6.67 0.70 5.52
CA PHE A 104 6.29 -0.73 5.59
C PHE A 104 6.49 -1.54 4.30
N PHE A 105 7.43 -1.17 3.43
CA PHE A 105 7.82 -2.06 2.33
C PHE A 105 8.50 -3.33 2.87
N HIS A 106 7.78 -4.45 2.81
CA HIS A 106 8.33 -5.77 3.14
C HIS A 106 8.88 -6.41 1.87
N GLU A 107 10.19 -6.27 1.67
CA GLU A 107 10.89 -6.98 0.62
C GLU A 107 11.00 -8.47 1.00
N ARG A 108 10.33 -9.36 0.25
CA ARG A 108 10.63 -10.78 0.37
C ARG A 108 11.97 -11.02 -0.30
N LYS A 109 13.03 -11.20 0.49
CA LYS A 109 14.22 -11.90 -0.01
C LYS A 109 13.79 -13.30 -0.44
N PRO A 110 14.19 -13.79 -1.62
CA PRO A 110 13.99 -15.20 -1.94
C PRO A 110 14.67 -16.02 -0.85
N LEU A 111 13.92 -16.87 -0.17
CA LEU A 111 14.55 -17.89 0.68
C LEU A 111 15.25 -18.83 -0.30
N ASP A 112 16.59 -18.78 -0.34
CA ASP A 112 17.35 -19.84 -0.97
C ASP A 112 16.95 -21.16 -0.30
N SER A 113 16.39 -22.04 -1.12
CA SER A 113 15.94 -23.35 -0.72
C SER A 113 17.16 -24.24 -0.48
N ASP A 114 17.69 -24.22 0.75
CA ASP A 114 18.52 -25.30 1.29
C ASP A 114 18.22 -25.52 2.79
N GLN A 115 17.27 -26.44 3.01
CA GLN A 115 17.18 -27.43 4.09
C GLN A 115 17.74 -27.08 5.50
N SER A 116 16.85 -26.69 6.42
CA SER A 116 16.77 -27.34 7.74
C SER A 116 15.48 -27.00 8.49
N THR A 117 14.84 -28.06 8.98
CA THR A 117 13.63 -28.09 9.80
C THR A 117 13.75 -27.26 11.07
N THR A 118 12.86 -26.28 11.26
CA THR A 118 12.21 -26.01 12.55
C THR A 118 10.89 -25.31 12.27
N THR A 119 9.81 -26.06 12.40
CA THR A 119 8.43 -25.59 12.37
C THR A 119 8.22 -24.63 13.55
N ARG A 120 8.33 -23.32 13.32
CA ARG A 120 7.89 -22.33 14.30
C ARG A 120 6.45 -21.97 13.98
N SER A 121 5.55 -22.85 14.43
CA SER A 121 4.13 -22.57 14.50
C SER A 121 3.92 -21.25 15.25
N PHE A 122 3.07 -20.40 14.68
CA PHE A 122 2.53 -19.20 15.31
C PHE A 122 2.02 -19.57 16.72
N ALA A 123 2.65 -19.02 17.75
CA ALA A 123 2.09 -19.04 19.09
C ALA A 123 0.91 -18.08 19.09
N THR A 124 -0.29 -18.62 18.91
CA THR A 124 -1.52 -17.94 19.31
C THR A 124 -1.45 -17.74 20.81
N SER A 125 -1.40 -16.48 21.24
CA SER A 125 -1.58 -16.11 22.65
C SER A 125 -3.01 -16.48 23.05
N VAL A 126 -3.17 -17.61 23.73
CA VAL A 126 -4.44 -18.02 24.34
C VAL A 126 -4.52 -17.35 25.71
N ASP A 127 -5.56 -16.54 25.89
CA ASP A 127 -5.94 -15.88 27.13
C ASP A 127 -6.27 -16.93 28.21
N ASP A 128 -5.63 -16.83 29.39
CA ASP A 128 -5.93 -17.64 30.56
C ASP A 128 -6.92 -16.89 31.45
N SER A 129 -8.21 -17.04 31.15
CA SER A 129 -9.29 -16.60 32.04
C SER A 129 -9.97 -17.83 32.66
N SER A 130 -9.82 -17.97 33.98
CA SER A 130 -10.28 -19.10 34.77
C SER A 130 -11.81 -19.25 34.72
N ILE A 131 -12.27 -20.42 34.26
CA ILE A 131 -13.69 -20.82 34.30
C ILE A 131 -14.06 -21.09 35.76
N SER A 132 -15.03 -20.34 36.29
CA SER A 132 -15.68 -20.67 37.57
C SER A 132 -16.90 -21.55 37.30
N ASP A 133 -16.90 -22.76 37.85
CA ASP A 133 -18.01 -23.71 37.76
C ASP A 133 -19.30 -23.14 38.39
N LEU A 134 -20.39 -23.12 37.62
CA LEU A 134 -21.74 -22.83 38.12
C LEU A 134 -22.42 -24.14 38.54
N TYR A 135 -22.70 -24.29 39.83
CA TYR A 135 -23.56 -25.37 40.33
C TYR A 135 -25.04 -25.06 40.04
N PRO A 136 -25.84 -26.03 39.55
CA PRO A 136 -27.27 -25.84 39.39
C PRO A 136 -28.01 -25.94 40.73
N ARG A 137 -29.01 -25.08 40.94
CA ARG A 137 -30.08 -25.23 41.93
C ARG A 137 -31.39 -25.51 41.21
#